data_AF-A0A2T3HW53-F1
#
_entry.id   AF-A0A2T3HW53-F1
#
_cell.length_a   1.000
_cell.length_b   1.000
_cell.length_c   1.000
_cell.angle_alpha   90.00
_cell.angle_beta   90.00
_cell.angle_gamma   90.00
#
_symmetry.space_group_name_H-M   'P 1'
#
loop_
_entity.id
_entity.type
_entity.pdbx_description
1 polymer ?
#
loop_
_entity_poly.entity_id
_entity_poly.type
_entity_poly.pdbx_seq_one_letter_code
_entity_poly.pdbx_strand_id
1 'polypeptide(L)'
;MNAVNQFNAGIELQHIYLEVYSERYSHLRIFLEAYYCYQHGLVTQQGKPDWIQIFNVGKRTVAAAHIQERKLLVREMMMPLLVIIGHFKTLVRDDEVTIESIKTIIDDHLEYVIMTRDEHHALIKAGVKETMPVSYYQPLHNDYRCVNARFDAAGITLLML
;
A
#
# COMPACT_ATOMS: atom_id res chain seq x y z
N MET A 1 3.39 17.38 -9.83
CA MET A 1 2.33 17.45 -8.80
C MET A 1 2.00 18.91 -8.50
N ASN A 2 0.72 19.28 -8.38
CA ASN A 2 0.32 20.67 -8.07
C ASN A 2 0.60 20.98 -6.57
N ALA A 3 0.97 22.22 -6.25
CA ALA A 3 1.26 22.71 -4.89
C ALA A 3 0.14 22.42 -3.88
N VAL A 4 -1.13 22.49 -4.29
CA VAL A 4 -2.27 22.15 -3.42
C VAL A 4 -2.23 20.68 -2.97
N ASN A 5 -1.90 19.76 -3.89
CA ASN A 5 -1.79 18.34 -3.56
C ASN A 5 -0.58 18.06 -2.67
N GLN A 6 0.55 18.76 -2.90
CA GLN A 6 1.71 18.67 -2.01
C GLN A 6 1.39 19.11 -0.59
N PHE A 7 0.68 20.22 -0.45
CA PHE A 7 0.22 20.72 0.85
C PHE A 7 -0.71 19.71 1.54
N ASN A 8 -1.71 19.19 0.84
CA ASN A 8 -2.64 18.21 1.40
C ASN A 8 -1.93 16.89 1.76
N ALA A 9 -1.00 16.40 0.92
CA ALA A 9 -0.18 15.24 1.26
C ALA A 9 0.65 15.48 2.53
N GLY A 10 1.17 16.70 2.70
CA GLY A 10 1.84 17.11 3.94
C GLY A 10 0.92 17.05 5.16
N ILE A 11 -0.34 17.47 5.04
CA ILE A 11 -1.35 17.34 6.10
C ILE A 11 -1.59 15.88 6.45
N GLU A 12 -1.80 15.01 5.46
CA GLU A 12 -2.05 13.59 5.74
C GLU A 12 -0.83 12.91 6.37
N LEU A 13 0.39 13.32 5.99
CA LEU A 13 1.60 12.83 6.63
C LEU A 13 1.67 13.24 8.12
N GLN A 14 1.19 14.44 8.47
CA GLN A 14 1.07 14.87 9.87
C GLN A 14 0.02 14.04 10.63
N HIS A 15 -1.13 13.73 10.00
CA HIS A 15 -2.11 12.83 10.62
C HIS A 15 -1.52 11.44 10.89
N ILE A 16 -0.79 10.88 9.92
CA ILE A 16 -0.09 9.60 10.10
C ILE A 16 0.91 9.68 11.23
N TYR A 17 1.71 10.76 11.30
CA TYR A 17 2.65 10.98 12.39
C TYR A 17 1.95 10.97 13.76
N LEU A 18 0.87 11.72 13.93
CA LEU A 18 0.13 11.78 15.20
C LEU A 18 -0.47 10.42 15.60
N GLU A 19 -1.04 9.69 14.64
CA GLU A 19 -1.56 8.34 14.87
C GLU A 19 -0.44 7.36 15.24
N VAL A 20 0.69 7.37 14.54
CA VAL A 20 1.84 6.48 14.82
C VAL A 20 2.47 6.80 16.18
N TYR A 21 2.73 8.07 16.46
CA TYR A 21 3.33 8.52 17.72
C TYR A 21 2.44 8.19 18.93
N SER A 22 1.13 8.24 18.74
CA SER A 22 0.15 7.88 19.78
C SER A 22 -0.20 6.39 19.80
N GLU A 23 0.47 5.57 18.99
CA GLU A 23 0.21 4.13 18.83
C GLU A 23 -1.24 3.78 18.45
N ARG A 24 -1.92 4.68 17.73
CA ARG A 24 -3.30 4.52 17.26
C ARG A 24 -3.34 4.06 15.80
N TYR A 25 -3.36 2.76 15.59
CA TYR A 25 -3.22 2.20 14.24
C TYR A 25 -4.54 1.95 13.49
N SER A 26 -5.70 2.07 14.16
CA SER A 26 -7.00 1.67 13.60
C SER A 26 -7.45 2.50 12.39
N HIS A 27 -7.02 3.76 12.30
CA HIS A 27 -7.44 4.68 11.25
C HIS A 27 -6.38 4.90 10.17
N LEU A 28 -5.17 4.34 10.30
CA LEU A 28 -4.05 4.66 9.41
C LEU A 28 -4.35 4.44 7.93
N ARG A 29 -5.18 3.45 7.59
CA ARG A 29 -5.55 3.18 6.20
C ARG A 29 -6.11 4.42 5.50
N ILE A 30 -6.98 5.21 6.14
CA ILE A 30 -7.62 6.36 5.49
C ILE A 30 -6.60 7.44 5.15
N PHE A 31 -5.65 7.69 6.05
CA PHE A 31 -4.61 8.70 5.87
C PHE A 31 -3.56 8.25 4.85
N LEU A 32 -3.16 6.98 4.88
CA LEU A 32 -2.27 6.40 3.86
C LEU A 32 -2.89 6.49 2.46
N GLU A 33 -4.17 6.14 2.34
CA GLU A 33 -4.89 6.24 1.06
C GLU A 33 -5.01 7.68 0.57
N ALA A 34 -5.36 8.62 1.45
CA ALA A 34 -5.43 10.03 1.12
C ALA A 34 -4.06 10.58 0.70
N TYR A 35 -2.99 10.24 1.45
CA TYR A 35 -1.61 10.58 1.12
C TYR A 35 -1.23 10.09 -0.27
N TYR A 36 -1.46 8.80 -0.56
CA TYR A 36 -1.18 8.21 -1.88
C TYR A 36 -1.93 8.93 -3.00
N CYS A 37 -3.22 9.21 -2.78
CA CYS A 37 -4.05 9.91 -3.75
C CYS A 37 -3.51 11.30 -4.06
N TYR A 38 -3.13 12.07 -3.05
CA TYR A 38 -2.54 13.38 -3.26
C TYR A 38 -1.19 13.31 -3.98
N GLN A 39 -0.30 12.38 -3.59
CA GLN A 39 1.00 12.14 -4.24
C GLN A 39 0.88 11.82 -5.74
N HIS A 40 -0.20 11.14 -6.13
CA HIS A 40 -0.42 10.70 -7.51
C HIS A 40 -1.41 11.59 -8.28
N GLY A 41 -1.90 12.68 -7.68
CA GLY A 41 -2.88 13.56 -8.31
C GLY A 41 -4.27 12.94 -8.49
N LEU A 42 -4.57 11.87 -7.76
CA LEU A 42 -5.83 11.13 -7.79
C LEU A 42 -6.87 11.85 -6.91
N VAL A 43 -7.38 12.96 -7.42
CA VAL A 43 -8.31 13.82 -6.68
C VAL A 43 -9.58 14.06 -7.49
N THR A 44 -10.69 14.28 -6.78
CA THR A 44 -11.94 14.72 -7.40
C THR A 44 -11.80 16.15 -7.95
N GLN A 45 -12.79 16.62 -8.71
CA GLN A 45 -12.86 18.01 -9.17
C GLN A 45 -12.83 19.03 -8.01
N GLN A 46 -13.22 18.61 -6.81
CA GLN A 46 -13.19 19.44 -5.59
C GLN A 46 -11.87 19.32 -4.80
N GLY A 47 -10.86 18.61 -5.33
CA GLY A 47 -9.56 18.45 -4.67
C GLY A 47 -9.56 17.48 -3.48
N LYS A 48 -10.58 16.63 -3.34
CA LYS A 48 -10.65 15.57 -2.32
C LYS A 48 -9.97 14.29 -2.82
N PRO A 49 -9.35 13.46 -1.97
CA PRO A 49 -8.70 12.23 -2.40
C PRO A 49 -9.73 11.28 -3.01
N ASP A 50 -9.38 10.68 -4.16
CA ASP A 50 -10.23 9.78 -4.91
C ASP A 50 -9.55 8.44 -5.13
N TRP A 51 -9.72 7.55 -4.13
CA TRP A 51 -9.14 6.21 -4.15
C TRP A 51 -9.69 5.34 -5.30
N ILE A 52 -10.82 5.71 -5.90
CA ILE A 52 -11.35 5.00 -7.07
C ILE A 52 -10.41 5.16 -8.27
N GLN A 53 -9.73 6.30 -8.39
CA GLN A 53 -8.81 6.53 -9.51
C GLN A 53 -7.55 5.65 -9.43
N ILE A 54 -7.26 5.02 -8.29
CA ILE A 54 -6.16 4.05 -8.17
C ILE A 54 -6.35 2.87 -9.13
N PHE A 55 -7.60 2.49 -9.46
CA PHE A 55 -7.86 1.46 -10.47
C PHE A 55 -7.32 1.80 -11.87
N ASN A 56 -7.03 3.07 -12.13
CA ASN A 56 -6.53 3.56 -13.42
C ASN A 56 -5.00 3.63 -13.48
N VAL A 57 -4.33 3.80 -12.32
CA VAL A 57 -2.88 4.02 -12.27
C VAL A 57 -2.10 2.92 -11.56
N GLY A 58 -2.77 2.13 -10.71
CA GLY A 58 -2.13 1.05 -9.96
C GLY A 58 -1.61 -0.04 -10.88
N LYS A 59 -0.55 -0.73 -10.42
CA LYS A 59 0.02 -1.89 -11.12
C LYS A 59 -1.06 -2.94 -11.33
N ARG A 60 -1.06 -3.65 -12.45
CA ARG A 60 -2.05 -4.69 -12.72
C ARG A 60 -1.44 -6.07 -12.62
N THR A 61 -2.22 -7.06 -12.24
CA THR A 61 -1.88 -8.46 -12.51
C THR A 61 -2.11 -8.76 -13.99
N VAL A 62 -1.49 -9.82 -14.49
CA VAL A 62 -1.73 -10.30 -15.87
C VAL A 62 -3.21 -10.61 -16.08
N ALA A 63 -3.87 -11.24 -15.11
CA ALA A 63 -5.31 -11.57 -15.23
C ALA A 63 -6.22 -10.33 -15.22
N ALA A 64 -5.83 -9.27 -14.50
CA ALA A 64 -6.59 -8.02 -14.44
C ALA A 64 -6.27 -7.06 -15.61
N ALA A 65 -5.25 -7.33 -16.43
CA ALA A 65 -4.76 -6.40 -17.46
C ALA A 65 -5.86 -5.95 -18.45
N HIS A 66 -6.73 -6.88 -18.85
CA HIS A 66 -7.76 -6.62 -19.87
C HIS A 66 -9.15 -6.27 -19.29
N ILE A 67 -9.31 -6.32 -17.97
CA ILE A 67 -10.61 -6.09 -17.33
C ILE A 67 -10.78 -4.59 -17.04
N GLN A 68 -11.79 -3.99 -17.66
CA GLN A 68 -12.17 -2.59 -17.41
C GLN A 68 -13.27 -2.47 -16.36
N GLU A 69 -14.04 -3.54 -16.15
CA GLU A 69 -15.17 -3.50 -15.23
C GLU A 69 -14.70 -3.53 -13.78
N ARG A 70 -14.63 -2.35 -13.15
CA ARG A 70 -14.14 -2.17 -11.76
C ARG A 70 -14.79 -3.11 -10.75
N LYS A 71 -16.07 -3.47 -10.94
CA LYS A 71 -16.79 -4.37 -10.02
C LYS A 71 -16.16 -5.76 -9.97
N LEU A 72 -15.41 -6.18 -10.99
CA LEU A 72 -14.71 -7.46 -11.05
C LEU A 72 -13.27 -7.38 -10.49
N LEU A 73 -12.83 -6.17 -10.14
CA LEU A 73 -11.49 -5.89 -9.68
C LEU A 73 -11.46 -5.56 -8.19
N VAL A 74 -10.29 -5.77 -7.61
CA VAL A 74 -9.93 -5.39 -6.25
C VAL A 74 -8.65 -4.57 -6.31
N ARG A 75 -8.61 -3.49 -5.54
CA ARG A 75 -7.39 -2.74 -5.24
C ARG A 75 -6.82 -3.26 -3.94
N GLU A 76 -5.57 -3.68 -3.95
CA GLU A 76 -4.85 -4.15 -2.77
C GLU A 76 -3.50 -3.42 -2.65
N MET A 77 -3.02 -3.20 -1.43
CA MET A 77 -1.67 -2.64 -1.21
C MET A 77 -0.62 -3.68 -1.54
N MET A 78 0.44 -3.35 -2.27
CA MET A 78 1.55 -4.25 -2.59
C MET A 78 2.14 -4.89 -1.33
N MET A 79 2.47 -4.06 -0.33
CA MET A 79 2.81 -4.50 1.01
C MET A 79 1.54 -4.51 1.89
N PRO A 80 1.25 -5.60 2.64
CA PRO A 80 0.09 -5.62 3.51
C PRO A 80 0.13 -4.48 4.54
N LEU A 81 -1.03 -3.87 4.82
CA LEU A 81 -1.15 -2.77 5.78
C LEU A 81 -0.54 -3.13 7.16
N LEU A 82 -0.73 -4.36 7.64
CA LEU A 82 -0.17 -4.80 8.93
C LEU A 82 1.36 -4.83 8.94
N VAL A 83 1.99 -5.06 7.78
CA VAL A 83 3.44 -5.06 7.64
C VAL A 83 3.96 -3.62 7.66
N ILE A 84 3.31 -2.69 6.95
CA ILE A 84 3.60 -1.24 7.03
C ILE A 84 3.46 -0.74 8.48
N ILE A 85 2.39 -1.14 9.17
CA ILE A 85 2.21 -0.83 10.60
C ILE A 85 3.34 -1.41 11.45
N GLY A 86 3.85 -2.61 11.12
CA GLY A 86 5.02 -3.20 11.78
C GLY A 86 6.27 -2.34 11.66
N HIS A 87 6.49 -1.70 10.51
CA HIS A 87 7.57 -0.73 10.33
C HIS A 87 7.37 0.51 11.22
N PHE A 88 6.16 1.05 11.29
CA PHE A 88 5.86 2.18 12.19
C PHE A 88 6.04 1.83 13.67
N LYS A 89 5.61 0.63 14.09
CA LYS A 89 5.84 0.14 15.46
C LYS A 89 7.34 0.01 15.79
N THR A 90 8.15 -0.35 14.80
CA THR A 90 9.61 -0.40 14.94
C THR A 90 10.18 0.98 15.21
N LEU A 91 9.76 2.01 14.47
CA LEU A 91 10.16 3.39 14.75
C LEU A 91 9.77 3.85 16.16
N VAL A 92 8.54 3.55 16.60
CA VAL A 92 8.08 3.89 17.96
C VAL A 92 8.96 3.22 19.01
N ARG A 93 9.21 1.92 18.86
CA ARG A 93 10.05 1.15 19.79
C ARG A 93 11.47 1.71 19.89
N ASP A 94 12.01 2.16 18.76
CA ASP A 94 13.40 2.61 18.66
C ASP A 94 13.55 4.13 18.91
N ASP A 95 12.46 4.84 19.25
CA ASP A 95 12.40 6.31 19.44
C ASP A 95 12.83 7.11 18.20
N GLU A 96 12.51 6.58 17.01
CA GLU A 96 12.90 7.13 15.70
C GLU A 96 11.73 7.75 14.94
N VAL A 97 10.60 8.01 15.61
CA VAL A 97 9.40 8.55 14.96
C VAL A 97 9.62 10.02 14.60
N THR A 98 9.75 10.27 13.30
CA THR A 98 9.77 11.61 12.71
C THR A 98 8.87 11.61 11.48
N ILE A 99 8.48 12.80 11.02
CA ILE A 99 7.75 12.95 9.76
C ILE A 99 8.56 12.34 8.60
N GLU A 100 9.87 12.54 8.60
CA GLU A 100 10.75 12.04 7.54
C GLU A 100 10.86 10.51 7.58
N SER A 101 11.08 9.90 8.75
CA SER A 101 11.18 8.44 8.86
C SER A 101 9.87 7.73 8.49
N ILE A 102 8.71 8.32 8.84
CA ILE A 102 7.40 7.85 8.38
C ILE A 102 7.27 7.99 6.86
N LYS A 103 7.67 9.14 6.30
CA LYS A 103 7.62 9.37 4.86
C LYS A 103 8.45 8.34 4.10
N THR A 104 9.67 8.05 4.56
CA THR A 104 10.54 7.02 3.95
C THR A 104 9.84 5.66 3.90
N ILE A 105 9.26 5.20 5.01
CA ILE A 105 8.51 3.92 5.04
C ILE A 105 7.35 3.93 4.04
N ILE A 106 6.60 5.03 3.97
CA ILE A 106 5.46 5.14 3.07
C ILE A 106 5.92 5.11 1.62
N ASP A 107 6.90 5.93 1.25
CA ASP A 107 7.42 6.01 -0.12
C ASP A 107 7.98 4.66 -0.60
N ASP A 108 8.62 3.90 0.30
CA ASP A 108 9.24 2.61 -0.02
C ASP A 108 8.22 1.46 -0.17
N HIS A 109 7.04 1.57 0.46
CA HIS A 109 6.15 0.42 0.65
C HIS A 109 4.69 0.65 0.24
N LEU A 110 4.22 1.90 0.17
CA LEU A 110 2.85 2.22 -0.16
C LEU A 110 2.62 2.28 -1.67
N GLU A 111 2.44 1.10 -2.24
CA GLU A 111 2.04 0.92 -3.63
C GLU A 111 0.75 0.10 -3.72
N TYR A 112 0.05 0.19 -4.84
CA TYR A 112 -1.18 -0.57 -5.07
C TYR A 112 -1.10 -1.47 -6.30
N VAL A 113 -1.72 -2.64 -6.16
CA VAL A 113 -1.99 -3.56 -7.24
C VAL A 113 -3.49 -3.69 -7.46
N ILE A 114 -3.87 -3.77 -8.73
CA ILE A 114 -5.22 -4.05 -9.20
C ILE A 114 -5.23 -5.48 -9.70
N MET A 115 -6.10 -6.28 -9.09
CA MET A 115 -6.23 -7.71 -9.36
C MET A 115 -7.68 -8.10 -9.49
N THR A 116 -7.93 -9.31 -10.00
CA THR A 116 -9.26 -9.88 -10.04
C THR A 116 -9.75 -10.24 -8.64
N ARG A 117 -11.07 -10.39 -8.49
CA ARG A 117 -11.64 -10.94 -7.24
C ARG A 117 -11.13 -12.35 -6.95
N ASP A 118 -10.93 -13.18 -7.97
CA ASP A 118 -10.45 -14.56 -7.80
C ASP A 118 -9.01 -14.60 -7.28
N GLU A 119 -8.13 -13.75 -7.82
CA GLU A 119 -6.76 -13.56 -7.30
C GLU A 119 -6.77 -13.06 -5.86
N HIS A 120 -7.65 -12.11 -5.52
CA HIS A 120 -7.78 -11.66 -4.13
C HIS A 120 -8.23 -12.78 -3.19
N HIS A 121 -9.14 -13.67 -3.62
CA HIS A 121 -9.48 -14.87 -2.85
C HIS A 121 -8.31 -15.87 -2.76
N ALA A 122 -7.47 -15.96 -3.79
CA ALA A 122 -6.26 -16.79 -3.75
C ALA A 122 -5.27 -16.31 -2.67
N LEU A 123 -5.07 -15.00 -2.51
CA LEU A 123 -4.26 -14.43 -1.40
C LEU A 123 -4.80 -14.84 -0.01
N ILE A 124 -6.13 -14.80 0.16
CA ILE A 124 -6.79 -15.22 1.41
C ILE A 124 -6.55 -16.71 1.65
N LYS A 125 -6.79 -17.54 0.63
CA LYS A 125 -6.61 -19.00 0.72
C LYS A 125 -5.16 -19.40 1.01
N ALA A 126 -4.20 -18.66 0.46
CA ALA A 126 -2.78 -18.85 0.71
C ALA A 126 -2.32 -18.30 2.08
N GLY A 127 -3.19 -17.60 2.83
CA GLY A 127 -2.86 -17.05 4.15
C GLY A 127 -1.92 -15.84 4.13
N VAL A 128 -1.77 -15.17 2.98
CA VAL A 128 -0.82 -14.06 2.74
C VAL A 128 -1.50 -12.75 2.36
N LYS A 129 -2.83 -12.64 2.60
CA LYS A 129 -3.57 -11.38 2.40
C LYS A 129 -3.02 -10.28 3.32
N GLU A 130 -2.83 -10.59 4.59
CA GLU A 130 -2.47 -9.60 5.63
C GLU A 130 -1.01 -9.66 6.09
N THR A 131 -0.23 -10.59 5.53
CA THR A 131 1.15 -10.90 5.93
C THR A 131 2.03 -11.13 4.71
N MET A 132 3.34 -11.03 4.89
CA MET A 132 4.29 -11.56 3.90
C MET A 132 4.54 -13.05 4.18
N PRO A 133 4.88 -13.86 3.15
CA PRO A 133 5.32 -15.24 3.36
C PRO A 133 6.58 -15.27 4.22
N VAL A 134 6.82 -16.39 4.92
CA VAL A 134 7.99 -16.55 5.80
C VAL A 134 9.31 -16.29 5.06
N SER A 135 9.40 -16.69 3.79
CA SER A 135 10.56 -16.49 2.92
C SER A 135 10.96 -15.02 2.76
N TYR A 136 10.01 -14.09 2.87
CA TYR A 136 10.28 -12.64 2.84
C TYR A 136 11.25 -12.19 3.94
N TYR A 137 11.23 -12.86 5.09
CA TYR A 137 12.04 -12.50 6.26
C TYR A 137 13.36 -13.29 6.36
N GLN A 138 13.67 -14.17 5.40
CA GLN A 138 14.83 -15.07 5.46
C GLN A 138 15.99 -14.55 4.59
N PRO A 139 17.10 -14.04 5.16
CA PRO A 139 18.18 -13.41 4.40
C PRO A 139 18.83 -14.26 3.29
N LEU A 140 18.73 -15.59 3.40
CA LEU A 140 19.29 -16.54 2.44
C LEU A 140 18.28 -17.03 1.40
N HIS A 141 17.01 -16.63 1.50
CA HIS A 141 15.99 -16.99 0.51
C HIS A 141 15.97 -15.97 -0.64
N ASN A 142 15.64 -16.42 -1.84
CA ASN A 142 15.46 -15.53 -3.01
C ASN A 142 14.35 -14.49 -2.85
N ASP A 143 13.47 -14.69 -1.86
CA ASP A 143 12.32 -13.82 -1.59
C ASP A 143 12.65 -12.78 -0.52
N TYR A 144 13.88 -12.77 0.01
CA TYR A 144 14.25 -11.86 1.09
C TYR A 144 13.96 -10.41 0.69
N ARG A 145 13.07 -9.77 1.46
CA ARG A 145 12.58 -8.40 1.19
C ARG A 145 11.93 -8.21 -0.20
N CYS A 146 11.54 -9.28 -0.88
CA CYS A 146 10.84 -9.21 -2.15
C CYS A 146 9.36 -8.89 -1.92
N VAL A 147 8.95 -7.66 -2.24
CA VAL A 147 7.55 -7.21 -2.09
C VAL A 147 6.55 -8.00 -2.93
N ASN A 148 7.03 -8.70 -3.96
CA ASN A 148 6.20 -9.53 -4.83
C ASN A 148 5.93 -10.93 -4.28
N ALA A 149 6.73 -11.39 -3.30
CA ALA A 149 6.74 -12.79 -2.86
C ALA A 149 5.37 -13.32 -2.42
N ARG A 150 4.51 -12.47 -1.85
CA ARG A 150 3.16 -12.89 -1.45
C ARG A 150 2.22 -13.17 -2.62
N PHE A 151 2.43 -12.49 -3.75
CA PHE A 151 1.67 -12.76 -4.97
C PHE A 151 2.18 -14.05 -5.62
N ASP A 152 3.49 -14.24 -5.65
CA ASP A 152 4.11 -15.48 -6.14
C ASP A 152 3.63 -16.70 -5.32
N ALA A 153 3.57 -16.58 -3.99
CA ALA A 153 3.04 -17.61 -3.10
C ALA A 153 1.56 -17.96 -3.36
N ALA A 154 0.80 -17.05 -3.95
CA ALA A 154 -0.60 -17.25 -4.33
C ALA A 154 -0.78 -17.60 -5.82
N GLY A 155 0.31 -17.76 -6.59
CA GLY A 155 0.27 -18.02 -8.03
C GLY A 155 -0.22 -16.84 -8.87
N ILE A 156 0.00 -15.61 -8.39
CA ILE A 156 -0.47 -14.37 -9.02
C ILE A 156 0.71 -13.68 -9.70
N THR A 157 0.62 -13.50 -11.02
CA THR A 157 1.66 -12.83 -11.81
C THR A 157 1.37 -11.34 -11.96
N LEU A 158 2.28 -10.50 -11.51
CA LEU A 158 2.24 -9.06 -11.78
C LEU A 158 2.58 -8.78 -13.25
N LEU A 159 1.87 -7.83 -13.85
CA LEU A 159 2.22 -7.33 -15.17
C LEU A 159 3.50 -6.50 -15.04
N MET A 160 4.59 -6.93 -15.67
CA MET A 160 5.80 -6.11 -15.77
C MET A 160 5.51 -4.92 -16.69
N LEU A 161 5.75 -3.72 -16.17
CA LEU A 161 5.69 -2.46 -16.93
C LEU A 161 6.98 -2.24 -17.72
#